data_AF-A0A7E4W2U4-F1
#
_entry.id   AF-A0A7E4W2U4-F1
#
_cell.length_a   1.000
_cell.length_b   1.000
_cell.length_c   1.000
_cell.angle_alpha   90.00
_cell.angle_beta   90.00
_cell.angle_gamma   90.00
#
_symmetry.space_group_name_H-M   'P 1'
#
loop_
_entity.id
_entity.type
_entity.pdbx_description
1 polymer ?
#
loop_
_entity_poly.entity_id
_entity_poly.type
_entity_poly.pdbx_seq_one_letter_code
_entity_poly.pdbx_strand_id
1 'polypeptide(L)'
;MRSPGGVVPTTMAPKPGPTSAPTSSSTTTTTTTTTTTTTTTTTPPPPPKTCEVSADGASVFLKSDVSLTDFGYGQVSPSESCTTCEDGDVSYFPSANSDVPALGSQAMGSLTGAACPRMCICDTSGVCWKLTNPDVTVTFWQYCTGGSCGVYTYLIIDNDEDGIETEDGTRKIAANDQLDDNYDNISVTDSTVYVDAASIGCDGCVPSSCKTTSGM
;
A
#
# COMPACT_ATOMS: atom_id res chain seq x y z
N MET A 1 2.63 36.10 33.60
CA MET A 1 1.46 35.49 34.25
C MET A 1 1.78 34.02 34.48
N ARG A 2 1.85 33.59 35.74
CA ARG A 2 2.16 32.20 36.14
C ARG A 2 0.89 31.37 36.05
N SER A 3 0.92 30.25 35.34
CA SER A 3 -0.13 29.22 35.40
C SER A 3 0.41 27.97 36.11
N PRO A 4 -0.37 27.31 36.99
CA PRO A 4 0.12 26.33 37.95
C PRO A 4 0.09 24.90 37.42
N GLY A 5 1.03 24.09 37.93
CA GLY A 5 1.16 22.66 37.64
C GLY A 5 -0.01 21.83 38.16
N GLY A 6 -0.41 20.86 37.33
CA GLY A 6 -1.36 19.81 37.66
C GLY A 6 -0.63 18.51 38.01
N VAL A 7 -0.98 17.95 39.16
CA VAL A 7 -0.48 16.72 39.74
C VAL A 7 -1.18 15.52 39.08
N VAL A 8 -0.44 14.54 38.57
CA VAL A 8 -1.01 13.29 38.03
C VAL A 8 -0.94 12.20 39.11
N PRO A 9 -2.04 11.47 39.39
CA PRO A 9 -2.12 10.46 40.43
C PRO A 9 -1.45 9.14 40.01
N THR A 10 -0.69 8.56 40.94
CA THR A 10 -0.03 7.26 40.83
C THR A 10 -1.04 6.12 41.00
N THR A 11 -1.34 5.40 39.92
CA THR A 11 -2.14 4.16 39.96
C THR A 11 -1.30 3.00 40.50
N MET A 12 -1.80 2.36 41.56
CA MET A 12 -1.20 1.18 42.18
C MET A 12 -1.42 -0.07 41.32
N ALA A 13 -0.34 -0.83 41.10
CA ALA A 13 -0.37 -2.13 40.43
C ALA A 13 -0.96 -3.23 41.35
N PRO A 14 -1.79 -4.15 40.81
CA PRO A 14 -2.31 -5.26 41.56
C PRO A 14 -1.28 -6.38 41.82
N LYS A 15 -1.42 -6.97 43.00
CA LYS A 15 -0.62 -8.04 43.64
C LYS A 15 -0.77 -9.40 42.90
N PRO A 16 0.32 -10.14 42.63
CA PRO A 16 0.24 -11.50 42.10
C PRO A 16 -0.37 -12.48 43.12
N GLY A 17 -1.39 -13.24 42.68
CA GLY A 17 -2.01 -14.33 43.44
C GLY A 17 -1.21 -15.65 43.37
N PRO A 18 -1.49 -16.60 44.27
CA PRO A 18 -0.67 -17.80 44.46
C PRO A 18 -0.89 -18.86 43.37
N THR A 19 0.25 -19.33 42.84
CA THR A 19 0.39 -20.45 41.91
C THR A 19 -0.09 -21.76 42.55
N SER A 20 -1.11 -22.38 41.95
CA SER A 20 -1.54 -23.74 42.28
C SER A 20 -0.86 -24.75 41.36
N ALA A 21 -0.20 -25.74 41.95
CA ALA A 21 0.46 -26.84 41.25
C ALA A 21 -0.57 -27.89 40.78
N PRO A 22 -0.46 -28.40 39.54
CA PRO A 22 -1.37 -29.43 39.05
C PRO A 22 -0.93 -30.83 39.49
N THR A 23 -1.84 -31.52 40.19
CA THR A 23 -1.74 -32.94 40.54
C THR A 23 -1.91 -33.80 39.29
N SER A 24 -0.92 -34.64 39.00
CA SER A 24 -0.92 -35.55 37.85
C SER A 24 -1.55 -36.89 38.22
N SER A 25 -2.67 -37.24 37.59
CA SER A 25 -3.30 -38.56 37.64
C SER A 25 -3.04 -39.29 36.32
N SER A 26 -2.27 -40.38 36.38
CA SER A 26 -2.03 -41.23 35.21
C SER A 26 -3.23 -42.14 34.97
N THR A 27 -3.83 -42.02 33.78
CA THR A 27 -4.91 -42.89 33.32
C THR A 27 -4.36 -43.75 32.20
N THR A 28 -4.35 -45.07 32.39
CA THR A 28 -3.89 -46.04 31.39
C THR A 28 -5.06 -46.41 30.49
N THR A 29 -5.05 -45.92 29.25
CA THR A 29 -6.10 -46.19 28.25
C THR A 29 -5.62 -47.25 27.26
N THR A 30 -6.33 -48.38 27.21
CA THR A 30 -6.10 -49.45 26.23
C THR A 30 -6.70 -49.03 24.89
N THR A 31 -5.87 -48.93 23.85
CA THR A 31 -6.28 -48.45 22.52
C THR A 31 -6.46 -49.64 21.57
N THR A 32 -7.66 -49.77 21.00
CA THR A 32 -7.99 -50.76 19.96
C THR A 32 -7.76 -50.14 18.59
N THR A 33 -6.78 -50.65 17.85
CA THR A 33 -6.41 -50.13 16.53
C THR A 33 -7.36 -50.66 15.47
N THR A 34 -8.16 -49.76 14.87
CA THR A 34 -8.99 -50.07 13.70
C THR A 34 -8.31 -49.48 12.47
N THR A 35 -7.93 -50.32 11.50
CA THR A 35 -7.24 -49.87 10.28
C THR A 35 -8.26 -49.37 9.27
N THR A 36 -8.44 -48.05 9.21
CA THR A 36 -9.24 -47.38 8.17
C THR A 36 -8.36 -47.05 6.98
N THR A 37 -8.66 -47.63 5.82
CA THR A 37 -7.97 -47.32 4.56
C THR A 37 -8.54 -46.02 3.99
N THR A 38 -7.87 -44.90 4.27
CA THR A 38 -8.21 -43.59 3.69
C THR A 38 -7.66 -43.52 2.26
N THR A 39 -8.56 -43.38 1.28
CA THR A 39 -8.17 -43.15 -0.11
C THR A 39 -7.98 -41.65 -0.29
N THR A 40 -6.72 -41.20 -0.36
CA THR A 40 -6.40 -39.78 -0.57
C THR A 40 -6.50 -39.47 -2.05
N THR A 41 -7.59 -38.82 -2.45
CA THR A 41 -7.70 -38.22 -3.77
C THR A 41 -6.81 -36.97 -3.78
N THR A 42 -5.63 -37.07 -4.37
CA THR A 42 -4.75 -35.92 -4.59
C THR A 42 -5.27 -35.12 -5.77
N THR A 43 -6.00 -34.04 -5.48
CA THR A 43 -6.24 -32.98 -6.46
C THR A 43 -4.88 -32.37 -6.83
N PRO A 44 -4.53 -32.27 -8.13
CA PRO A 44 -3.30 -31.59 -8.52
C PRO A 44 -3.29 -30.17 -7.96
N PRO A 45 -2.13 -29.65 -7.53
CA PRO A 45 -2.04 -28.28 -7.05
C PRO A 45 -2.54 -27.33 -8.15
N PRO A 46 -3.31 -26.29 -7.80
CA PRO A 46 -3.71 -25.29 -8.78
C PRO A 46 -2.46 -24.73 -9.46
N PRO A 47 -2.53 -24.43 -10.78
CA PRO A 47 -1.41 -23.82 -11.47
C PRO A 47 -0.97 -22.55 -10.73
N PRO A 48 0.34 -22.24 -10.71
CA PRO A 48 0.82 -21.02 -10.07
C PRO A 48 0.08 -19.82 -10.65
N LYS A 49 -0.53 -19.01 -9.78
CA LYS A 49 -1.16 -17.75 -10.19
C LYS A 49 -0.06 -16.85 -10.75
N THR A 50 -0.19 -16.48 -12.03
CA THR A 50 0.59 -15.39 -12.61
C THR A 50 0.02 -14.08 -12.07
N CYS A 51 0.88 -13.11 -11.74
CA CYS A 51 0.46 -11.76 -11.41
C CYS A 51 0.03 -11.05 -12.70
N GLU A 52 -1.09 -11.48 -13.27
CA GLU A 52 -1.68 -10.84 -14.43
C GLU A 52 -2.53 -9.67 -13.98
N VAL A 53 -2.36 -8.53 -14.67
CA VAL A 53 -3.16 -7.33 -14.44
C VAL A 53 -4.61 -7.68 -14.74
N SER A 54 -5.49 -7.56 -13.74
CA SER A 54 -6.92 -7.68 -13.97
C SER A 54 -7.35 -6.60 -14.96
N ALA A 55 -7.98 -7.00 -16.07
CA ALA A 55 -8.41 -6.07 -17.12
C ALA A 55 -9.38 -4.99 -16.61
N ASP A 56 -10.05 -5.24 -15.47
CA ASP A 56 -11.12 -4.41 -14.94
C ASP A 56 -10.71 -3.61 -13.68
N GLY A 57 -9.44 -3.70 -13.24
CA GLY A 57 -8.98 -3.13 -11.97
C GLY A 57 -7.72 -2.28 -12.11
N ALA A 58 -7.60 -1.25 -11.27
CA ALA A 58 -6.34 -0.54 -11.12
C ALA A 58 -5.34 -1.41 -10.36
N SER A 59 -4.07 -1.38 -10.72
CA SER A 59 -3.03 -2.15 -10.03
C SER A 59 -1.81 -1.32 -9.77
N VAL A 60 -1.17 -1.55 -8.62
CA VAL A 60 0.15 -1.00 -8.33
C VAL A 60 1.04 -2.08 -7.71
N PHE A 61 2.31 -2.10 -8.09
CA PHE A 61 3.32 -2.90 -7.42
C PHE A 61 3.85 -2.17 -6.19
N LEU A 62 3.67 -2.76 -5.02
CA LEU A 62 4.25 -2.27 -3.77
C LEU A 62 5.50 -3.09 -3.49
N LYS A 63 6.65 -2.42 -3.41
CA LYS A 63 7.88 -3.10 -3.01
C LYS A 63 7.77 -3.57 -1.57
N SER A 64 8.56 -4.57 -1.20
CA SER A 64 8.61 -5.16 0.14
C SER A 64 8.86 -4.18 1.30
N ASP A 65 9.38 -2.98 1.03
CA ASP A 65 9.59 -1.89 1.98
C ASP A 65 8.40 -0.94 2.14
N VAL A 66 7.30 -1.20 1.44
CA VAL A 66 6.03 -0.46 1.50
C VAL A 66 4.91 -1.42 1.87
N SER A 67 4.20 -1.14 2.96
CA SER A 67 2.97 -1.84 3.33
C SER A 67 1.76 -0.93 3.18
N LEU A 68 0.61 -1.48 2.79
CA LEU A 68 -0.67 -0.73 2.80
C LEU A 68 -1.02 -0.18 4.19
N THR A 69 -0.47 -0.76 5.26
CA THR A 69 -0.62 -0.23 6.63
C THR A 69 0.10 1.09 6.87
N ASP A 70 1.08 1.42 6.03
CA ASP A 70 1.85 2.67 6.13
C ASP A 70 1.08 3.86 5.55
N PHE A 71 -0.02 3.58 4.83
CA PHE A 71 -0.87 4.60 4.23
C PHE A 71 -1.86 5.14 5.27
N GLY A 72 -1.94 6.47 5.38
CA GLY A 72 -2.78 7.14 6.38
C GLY A 72 -4.24 7.35 5.95
N TYR A 73 -4.46 8.03 4.82
CA TYR A 73 -5.78 8.44 4.33
C TYR A 73 -6.36 7.47 3.29
N GLY A 74 -7.68 7.44 3.10
CA GLY A 74 -8.31 6.76 1.97
C GLY A 74 -8.51 5.26 2.14
N GLN A 75 -7.44 4.53 2.46
CA GLN A 75 -7.36 3.10 2.78
C GLN A 75 -8.41 2.20 2.08
N VAL A 76 -8.68 2.43 0.78
CA VAL A 76 -9.47 1.48 0.00
C VAL A 76 -8.73 0.15 0.02
N SER A 77 -9.38 -0.88 0.54
CA SER A 77 -8.76 -2.20 0.61
C SER A 77 -8.63 -2.78 -0.81
N PRO A 78 -7.49 -3.44 -1.13
CA PRO A 78 -7.36 -4.14 -2.39
C PRO A 78 -8.39 -5.27 -2.47
N SER A 79 -8.93 -5.47 -3.66
CA SER A 79 -9.82 -6.58 -4.00
C SER A 79 -9.09 -7.92 -4.06
N GLU A 80 -7.83 -7.89 -4.49
CA GLU A 80 -6.91 -9.02 -4.55
C GLU A 80 -5.48 -8.49 -4.44
N SER A 81 -4.56 -9.34 -3.97
CA SER A 81 -3.12 -9.07 -4.05
C SER A 81 -2.40 -10.30 -4.59
N CYS A 82 -1.38 -10.07 -5.42
CA CYS A 82 -0.49 -11.10 -5.93
C CYS A 82 0.84 -11.05 -5.19
N THR A 83 1.11 -12.06 -4.37
CA THR A 83 2.27 -12.11 -3.46
C THR A 83 3.40 -13.01 -3.95
N THR A 84 3.43 -13.30 -5.26
CA THR A 84 4.44 -14.16 -5.89
C THR A 84 5.58 -13.35 -6.52
N CYS A 85 5.64 -12.05 -6.27
CA CYS A 85 6.71 -11.19 -6.76
C CYS A 85 7.94 -11.35 -5.87
N GLU A 86 9.12 -11.30 -6.49
CA GLU A 86 10.38 -11.50 -5.76
C GLU A 86 10.65 -10.40 -4.71
N ASP A 87 10.19 -9.17 -4.95
CA ASP A 87 10.51 -8.00 -4.12
C ASP A 87 9.26 -7.19 -3.72
N GLY A 88 8.13 -7.86 -3.47
CA GLY A 88 6.91 -7.17 -3.01
C GLY A 88 5.62 -7.86 -3.44
N ASP A 89 4.57 -7.07 -3.59
CA ASP A 89 3.24 -7.54 -3.92
C ASP A 89 2.58 -6.61 -4.96
N VAL A 90 1.81 -7.18 -5.89
CA VAL A 90 0.88 -6.38 -6.72
C VAL A 90 -0.45 -6.30 -6.00
N SER A 91 -0.96 -5.10 -5.77
CA SER A 91 -2.29 -4.89 -5.18
C SER A 91 -3.27 -4.41 -6.25
N TYR A 92 -4.44 -5.05 -6.31
CA TYR A 92 -5.50 -4.76 -7.26
C TYR A 92 -6.67 -4.05 -6.59
N PHE A 93 -7.05 -2.90 -7.09
CA PHE A 93 -8.09 -2.05 -6.54
C PHE A 93 -9.32 -2.02 -7.47
N PRO A 94 -10.53 -1.89 -6.90
CA PRO A 94 -11.73 -1.76 -7.71
C PRO A 94 -11.66 -0.51 -8.59
N SER A 95 -12.28 -0.55 -9.77
CA SER A 95 -12.36 0.57 -10.70
C SER A 95 -12.99 1.82 -10.08
N ALA A 96 -12.47 3.01 -10.40
CA ALA A 96 -13.17 4.27 -10.18
C ALA A 96 -13.56 4.91 -11.52
N ASN A 97 -14.77 5.48 -11.57
CA ASN A 97 -15.36 6.01 -12.80
C ASN A 97 -15.15 7.53 -12.98
N SER A 98 -14.30 8.15 -12.16
CA SER A 98 -14.01 9.59 -12.22
C SER A 98 -12.58 9.80 -12.72
N ASP A 99 -12.42 10.66 -13.71
CA ASP A 99 -11.13 11.15 -14.19
C ASP A 99 -10.72 12.46 -13.50
N VAL A 100 -11.51 12.96 -12.56
CA VAL A 100 -11.17 14.10 -11.71
C VAL A 100 -11.04 13.59 -10.26
N PRO A 101 -9.97 13.95 -9.53
CA PRO A 101 -9.84 13.64 -8.12
C PRO A 101 -11.00 14.27 -7.35
N ALA A 102 -11.89 13.43 -6.81
CA ALA A 102 -12.95 13.87 -5.91
C ALA A 102 -12.41 13.81 -4.48
N LEU A 103 -12.50 14.91 -3.73
CA LEU A 103 -12.17 14.91 -2.30
C LEU A 103 -13.09 13.89 -1.57
N GLY A 104 -12.55 12.76 -1.11
CA GLY A 104 -13.38 11.67 -0.56
C GLY A 104 -12.71 10.30 -0.38
N SER A 105 -13.51 9.31 0.03
CA SER A 105 -13.07 8.01 0.53
C SER A 105 -12.64 6.99 -0.54
N GLN A 106 -12.17 7.42 -1.72
CA GLN A 106 -11.74 6.48 -2.77
C GLN A 106 -10.23 6.42 -2.97
N ALA A 107 -9.42 7.19 -2.24
CA ALA A 107 -7.99 7.01 -2.26
C ALA A 107 -7.62 5.59 -1.77
N MET A 108 -6.70 4.93 -2.45
CA MET A 108 -6.04 3.71 -1.97
C MET A 108 -5.34 3.97 -0.65
N GLY A 109 -4.78 5.18 -0.51
CA GLY A 109 -3.87 5.47 0.55
C GLY A 109 -3.19 6.83 0.37
N SER A 110 -2.64 7.39 1.44
CA SER A 110 -1.65 8.47 1.36
C SER A 110 -0.36 8.10 2.07
N LEU A 111 0.79 8.37 1.47
CA LEU A 111 2.11 8.15 2.05
C LEU A 111 2.84 9.49 2.16
N THR A 112 3.42 9.76 3.32
CA THR A 112 4.22 10.98 3.54
C THR A 112 5.69 10.67 3.38
N GLY A 113 6.50 11.65 2.97
CA GLY A 113 7.95 11.49 2.98
C GLY A 113 8.52 11.18 4.37
N ALA A 114 7.87 11.62 5.45
CA ALA A 114 8.24 11.21 6.81
C ALA A 114 8.09 9.71 7.07
N ALA A 115 7.03 9.08 6.53
CA ALA A 115 6.84 7.62 6.60
C ALA A 115 7.72 6.87 5.58
N CYS A 116 8.11 7.55 4.50
CA CYS A 116 8.82 6.98 3.37
C CYS A 116 9.94 7.93 2.86
N PRO A 117 11.07 8.06 3.59
CA PRO A 117 12.05 9.14 3.35
C PRO A 117 12.74 9.10 1.98
N ARG A 118 12.79 7.93 1.34
CA ARG A 118 13.31 7.75 -0.02
C ARG A 118 12.23 7.20 -0.93
N MET A 119 11.01 7.72 -0.78
CA MET A 119 9.88 7.39 -1.65
C MET A 119 10.29 7.52 -3.11
N CYS A 120 10.08 6.44 -3.85
CA CYS A 120 10.18 6.42 -5.29
C CYS A 120 8.88 5.87 -5.88
N ILE A 121 8.36 6.59 -6.87
CA ILE A 121 7.16 6.23 -7.62
C ILE A 121 7.61 6.05 -9.07
N CYS A 122 7.51 4.85 -9.62
CA CYS A 122 7.80 4.66 -11.04
C CYS A 122 6.50 4.56 -11.82
N ASP A 123 6.44 5.28 -12.93
CA ASP A 123 5.28 5.30 -13.80
C ASP A 123 5.24 4.10 -14.76
N THR A 124 4.15 3.99 -15.51
CA THR A 124 3.94 2.93 -16.50
C THR A 124 4.94 2.97 -17.66
N SER A 125 5.64 4.08 -17.87
CA SER A 125 6.73 4.21 -18.85
C SER A 125 8.10 3.81 -18.28
N GLY A 126 8.19 3.54 -16.97
CA GLY A 126 9.42 3.19 -16.27
C GLY A 126 10.23 4.42 -15.83
N VAL A 127 9.68 5.62 -15.91
CA VAL A 127 10.32 6.83 -15.36
C VAL A 127 10.00 6.89 -13.87
N CYS A 128 11.01 7.18 -13.07
CA CYS A 128 10.92 7.16 -11.62
C CYS A 128 11.02 8.56 -11.02
N TRP A 129 10.16 8.79 -10.03
CA TRP A 129 9.87 10.07 -9.40
C TRP A 129 10.20 10.01 -7.93
N LYS A 130 10.82 11.05 -7.40
CA LYS A 130 11.18 11.21 -5.98
C LYS A 130 10.55 12.49 -5.43
N LEU A 131 10.37 12.54 -4.12
CA LEU A 131 9.89 13.76 -3.46
C LEU A 131 10.95 14.86 -3.52
N THR A 132 10.52 16.11 -3.71
CA THR A 132 11.40 17.27 -3.57
C THR A 132 11.63 17.64 -2.10
N ASN A 133 10.69 17.28 -1.22
CA ASN A 133 10.70 17.58 0.21
C ASN A 133 10.06 16.42 1.02
N PRO A 134 10.61 16.00 2.18
CA PRO A 134 10.01 14.96 3.04
C PRO A 134 8.61 15.28 3.58
N ASP A 135 8.18 16.54 3.57
CA ASP A 135 6.84 16.95 4.03
C ASP A 135 5.76 16.72 2.94
N VAL A 136 6.17 16.36 1.72
CA VAL A 136 5.22 16.04 0.64
C VAL A 136 4.43 14.78 1.00
N THR A 137 3.11 14.88 0.91
CA THR A 137 2.20 13.75 1.02
C THR A 137 1.70 13.37 -0.36
N VAL A 138 1.91 12.12 -0.76
CA VAL A 138 1.41 11.58 -2.02
C VAL A 138 0.22 10.68 -1.73
N THR A 139 -0.92 11.01 -2.31
CA THR A 139 -2.16 10.23 -2.23
C THR A 139 -2.35 9.46 -3.52
N PHE A 140 -2.64 8.17 -3.42
CA PHE A 140 -2.80 7.28 -4.57
C PHE A 140 -4.26 6.98 -4.78
N TRP A 141 -4.71 7.13 -6.03
CA TRP A 141 -6.10 6.97 -6.40
C TRP A 141 -6.22 6.12 -7.65
N GLN A 142 -7.13 5.16 -7.61
CA GLN A 142 -7.55 4.44 -8.80
C GLN A 142 -8.31 5.37 -9.76
N TYR A 143 -8.15 5.15 -11.06
CA TYR A 143 -9.00 5.72 -12.09
C TYR A 143 -9.17 4.73 -13.23
N CYS A 144 -10.26 4.84 -13.99
CA CYS A 144 -10.45 4.08 -15.22
C CYS A 144 -10.97 4.99 -16.33
N THR A 145 -10.25 5.04 -17.45
CA THR A 145 -10.65 5.79 -18.65
C THR A 145 -10.47 4.94 -19.89
N GLY A 146 -11.44 4.96 -20.81
CA GLY A 146 -11.35 4.22 -22.07
C GLY A 146 -11.16 2.70 -21.92
N GLY A 147 -11.55 2.10 -20.79
CA GLY A 147 -11.34 0.69 -20.50
C GLY A 147 -9.94 0.33 -19.99
N SER A 148 -9.11 1.33 -19.67
CA SER A 148 -7.82 1.13 -18.98
C SER A 148 -7.92 1.72 -17.58
N CYS A 149 -7.48 0.96 -16.59
CA CYS A 149 -7.46 1.37 -15.19
C CYS A 149 -6.01 1.55 -14.71
N GLY A 150 -5.76 2.59 -13.93
CA GLY A 150 -4.44 2.92 -13.41
C GLY A 150 -4.53 3.54 -12.01
N VAL A 151 -3.36 3.87 -11.46
CA VAL A 151 -3.24 4.51 -10.15
C VAL A 151 -2.51 5.82 -10.34
N TYR A 152 -3.19 6.95 -10.12
CA TYR A 152 -2.54 8.24 -10.24
C TYR A 152 -2.13 8.81 -8.87
N THR A 153 -1.15 9.70 -8.88
CA THR A 153 -0.64 10.38 -7.69
C THR A 153 -1.24 11.78 -7.54
N TYR A 154 -1.81 12.08 -6.38
CA TYR A 154 -2.29 13.41 -6.00
C TYR A 154 -1.42 13.96 -4.85
N LEU A 155 -0.91 15.16 -4.99
CA LEU A 155 0.03 15.78 -4.06
C LEU A 155 -0.71 16.66 -3.05
N ILE A 156 -0.42 16.47 -1.77
CA ILE A 156 -0.90 17.32 -0.68
C ILE A 156 0.34 17.88 0.01
N ILE A 157 0.49 19.20 -0.01
CA ILE A 157 1.68 19.90 0.48
C ILE A 157 1.31 21.19 1.20
N ASP A 158 2.22 21.67 2.06
CA ASP A 158 2.09 22.95 2.76
C ASP A 158 2.71 24.13 1.98
N ASN A 159 3.55 23.87 0.98
CA ASN A 159 4.27 24.87 0.20
C ASN A 159 4.11 24.60 -1.29
N ASP A 160 3.54 25.53 -2.04
CA ASP A 160 3.17 25.38 -3.46
C ASP A 160 4.31 24.95 -4.40
N GLU A 161 5.57 25.14 -4.01
CA GLU A 161 6.75 24.74 -4.79
C GLU A 161 7.20 23.29 -4.53
N ASP A 162 6.68 22.62 -3.51
CA ASP A 162 7.05 21.24 -3.21
C ASP A 162 6.24 20.25 -4.07
N GLY A 163 6.76 19.03 -4.24
CA GLY A 163 6.08 18.01 -5.04
C GLY A 163 7.00 16.84 -5.35
N ILE A 164 6.98 16.40 -6.60
CA ILE A 164 7.79 15.29 -7.10
C ILE A 164 8.60 15.71 -8.32
N GLU A 165 9.77 15.11 -8.48
CA GLU A 165 10.62 15.30 -9.64
C GLU A 165 11.18 13.97 -10.13
N THR A 166 11.52 13.90 -11.41
CA THR A 166 12.21 12.73 -11.96
C THR A 166 13.57 12.57 -11.30
N GLU A 167 14.09 11.34 -11.25
CA GLU A 167 15.37 11.06 -10.59
C GLU A 167 16.53 11.90 -11.14
N ASP A 168 16.51 12.17 -12.45
CA ASP A 168 17.45 13.02 -13.19
C ASP A 168 17.19 14.53 -13.07
N GLY A 169 16.09 14.95 -12.43
CA GLY A 169 15.68 16.34 -12.24
C GLY A 169 15.23 17.04 -13.52
N THR A 170 15.01 16.33 -14.62
CA THR A 170 14.59 16.94 -15.89
C THR A 170 13.13 17.42 -15.88
N ARG A 171 12.29 16.83 -15.02
CA ARG A 171 10.88 17.19 -14.89
C ARG A 171 10.48 17.25 -13.42
N LYS A 172 9.64 18.23 -13.10
CA LYS A 172 9.05 18.47 -11.77
C LYS A 172 7.54 18.66 -11.93
N ILE A 173 6.79 18.16 -10.96
CA ILE A 173 5.35 18.40 -10.78
C ILE A 173 5.19 18.91 -9.35
N ALA A 174 4.76 20.15 -9.20
CA ALA A 174 4.39 20.73 -7.92
C ALA A 174 2.89 20.47 -7.63
N ALA A 175 2.44 20.55 -6.38
CA ALA A 175 0.99 20.34 -6.13
C ALA A 175 0.11 21.41 -6.78
N ASN A 176 0.59 22.66 -6.88
CA ASN A 176 -0.19 23.72 -7.52
C ASN A 176 -0.34 23.50 -9.04
N ASP A 177 0.50 22.66 -9.66
CA ASP A 177 0.33 22.25 -11.06
C ASP A 177 -0.92 21.36 -11.24
N GLN A 178 -1.47 20.80 -10.15
CA GLN A 178 -2.64 19.90 -10.20
C GLN A 178 -3.98 20.65 -10.17
N LEU A 179 -3.93 21.99 -10.09
CA LEU A 179 -5.07 22.88 -10.01
C LEU A 179 -5.11 23.82 -11.23
N ASP A 180 -6.30 24.15 -11.70
CA ASP A 180 -6.48 25.17 -12.73
C ASP A 180 -6.55 26.59 -12.14
N ASP A 181 -6.75 27.60 -12.99
CA ASP A 181 -6.86 29.02 -12.58
C ASP A 181 -8.03 29.30 -11.61
N ASN A 182 -8.99 28.39 -11.49
CA ASN A 182 -10.13 28.48 -10.56
C ASN A 182 -9.90 27.69 -9.27
N TYR A 183 -8.73 27.09 -9.09
CA TYR A 183 -8.40 26.14 -8.02
C TYR A 183 -9.21 24.85 -8.07
N ASP A 184 -9.70 24.47 -9.26
CA ASP A 184 -10.34 23.17 -9.49
C ASP A 184 -9.28 22.13 -9.91
N ASN A 185 -9.47 20.87 -9.51
CA ASN A 185 -8.56 19.80 -9.91
C ASN A 185 -8.59 19.57 -11.42
N ILE A 186 -7.41 19.44 -12.02
CA ILE A 186 -7.26 19.07 -13.44
C ILE A 186 -7.60 17.58 -13.62
N SER A 187 -7.96 17.17 -14.85
CA SER A 187 -8.18 15.76 -15.17
C SER A 187 -6.91 14.93 -14.99
N VAL A 188 -7.04 13.75 -14.39
CA VAL A 188 -5.94 12.77 -14.16
C VAL A 188 -5.36 12.20 -15.45
N THR A 189 -6.07 12.41 -16.56
CA THR A 189 -5.59 12.04 -17.89
C THR A 189 -4.50 12.98 -18.41
N ASP A 190 -4.31 14.14 -17.78
CA ASP A 190 -3.20 15.02 -18.10
C ASP A 190 -1.91 14.51 -17.46
N SER A 191 -1.14 13.77 -18.25
CA SER A 191 0.15 13.22 -17.84
C SER A 191 1.22 14.27 -17.56
N THR A 192 0.96 15.57 -17.80
CA THR A 192 1.88 16.66 -17.46
C THR A 192 1.81 17.05 -15.98
N VAL A 193 0.68 16.76 -15.31
CA VAL A 193 0.38 17.16 -13.93
C VAL A 193 0.12 15.98 -12.98
N TYR A 194 -0.16 14.78 -13.51
CA TYR A 194 -0.30 13.55 -12.73
C TYR A 194 0.67 12.47 -13.20
N VAL A 195 1.08 11.60 -12.27
CA VAL A 195 1.90 10.42 -12.53
C VAL A 195 1.03 9.18 -12.40
N ASP A 196 0.98 8.37 -13.46
CA ASP A 196 0.33 7.05 -13.49
C ASP A 196 1.29 6.01 -12.88
N ALA A 197 1.20 5.85 -11.57
CA ALA A 197 2.07 5.02 -10.75
C ALA A 197 1.89 3.53 -11.07
N ALA A 198 2.93 2.92 -11.60
CA ALA A 198 3.03 1.48 -11.79
C ALA A 198 3.60 0.78 -10.53
N SER A 199 4.50 1.47 -9.80
CA SER A 199 5.13 0.94 -8.60
C SER A 199 5.49 1.99 -7.56
N ILE A 200 5.52 1.58 -6.29
CA ILE A 200 5.89 2.42 -5.14
C ILE A 200 6.92 1.67 -4.28
N GLY A 201 7.97 2.37 -3.83
CA GLY A 201 8.99 1.87 -2.91
C GLY A 201 9.50 2.96 -1.97
N CYS A 202 10.01 2.60 -0.80
CA CYS A 202 10.55 3.53 0.20
C CYS A 202 12.08 3.60 0.30
N ASP A 203 12.81 2.64 -0.28
CA ASP A 203 14.27 2.63 -0.35
C ASP A 203 14.78 2.77 -1.80
N GLY A 204 14.20 3.72 -2.53
CA GLY A 204 14.59 4.04 -3.91
C GLY A 204 13.81 3.24 -4.95
N CYS A 205 14.22 3.45 -6.21
CA CYS A 205 13.41 3.06 -7.35
C CYS A 205 13.46 1.58 -7.65
N VAL A 206 12.30 1.05 -8.02
CA VAL A 206 12.03 -0.37 -8.21
C VAL A 206 11.63 -0.61 -9.66
N PRO A 207 11.73 -1.85 -10.18
CA PRO A 207 11.12 -2.15 -11.46
C PRO A 207 9.64 -1.77 -11.45
N SER A 208 9.17 -1.17 -12.54
CA SER A 208 7.77 -0.75 -12.73
C SER A 208 6.77 -1.91 -12.74
N SER A 209 7.24 -3.15 -12.61
CA SER A 209 6.40 -4.34 -12.64
C SER A 209 6.98 -5.47 -11.79
N CYS A 210 6.05 -6.30 -11.29
CA CYS A 210 6.35 -7.54 -10.61
C CYS A 210 7.12 -8.51 -11.52
N LYS A 211 8.30 -8.92 -11.08
CA LYS A 211 8.98 -10.09 -11.62
C LYS A 211 8.52 -11.31 -10.84
N THR A 212 7.76 -12.18 -11.47
CA THR A 212 7.41 -13.48 -10.89
C THR A 212 8.67 -14.34 -10.83
N THR A 213 8.94 -14.95 -9.68
CA THR A 213 9.96 -15.98 -9.56
C THR A 213 9.55 -17.17 -10.46
N SER A 214 10.20 -17.28 -11.62
CA SER A 214 9.99 -18.44 -12.49
C SER A 214 10.49 -19.66 -11.72
N GLY A 215 9.56 -20.50 -11.26
CA GLY A 215 9.80 -21.58 -10.31
C GLY A 215 11.07 -22.38 -10.62
N MET A 216 11.97 -22.41 -9.62
CA MET A 216 13.02 -23.43 -9.48
C MET A 216 12.44 -24.67 -8.80
#